data_AF-A0A1S1LNQ0-F1
#
_entry.id   AF-A0A1S1LNQ0-F1
#
_cell.length_a   1.000
_cell.length_b   1.000
_cell.length_c   1.000
_cell.angle_alpha   90.00
_cell.angle_beta   90.00
_cell.angle_gamma   90.00
#
_symmetry.space_group_name_H-M   'P 1'
#
loop_
_entity.id
_entity.type
_entity.pdbx_description
1 polymer ?
#
loop_
_entity_poly.entity_id
_entity_poly.type
_entity_poly.pdbx_seq_one_letter_code
_entity_poly.pdbx_strand_id
1 'polypeptide(L)'
;MSADTNRIRLLTSPHSRPGRPITRLEYRGWFVDVDARVGAITVPAQVLSTQHAEDFARCLDAARAYALQHAPVVRRHAPAPATGMPPAVAPSARALTAILTEARSVAAEQWQVVGRDIYTCTRMAWESVCVDVPYNAVLRALRRALVTHPAASLTEVNDQARGRADIVAFYDRAIAALQQNAPAEGAA
;
A
#
# COMPACT_ATOMS: atom_id res chain seq x y z
N MET A 1 22.60 28.69 18.12
CA MET A 1 21.15 29.03 18.12
C MET A 1 20.39 27.80 17.69
N SER A 2 19.95 26.99 18.65
CA SER A 2 19.30 25.69 18.43
C SER A 2 17.85 25.93 18.04
N ALA A 3 17.51 25.76 16.76
CA ALA A 3 16.12 25.76 16.33
C ALA A 3 15.49 24.44 16.77
N ASP A 4 14.30 24.49 17.39
CA ASP A 4 13.48 23.33 17.73
C ASP A 4 13.21 22.45 16.50
N THR A 5 14.09 21.48 16.25
CA THR A 5 13.99 20.55 15.10
C THR A 5 13.05 19.37 15.40
N ASN A 6 12.44 19.30 16.59
CA ASN A 6 11.57 18.19 16.99
C ASN A 6 10.06 18.52 16.91
N ARG A 7 9.68 19.62 16.25
CA ARG A 7 8.28 20.05 16.15
C ARG A 7 7.79 20.00 14.71
N ILE A 8 6.60 19.44 14.52
CA ILE A 8 5.88 19.50 13.24
C ILE A 8 5.56 20.96 12.92
N ARG A 9 5.92 21.41 11.73
CA ARG A 9 5.64 22.76 11.25
C ARG A 9 4.48 22.71 10.27
N LEU A 10 3.55 23.64 10.43
CA LEU A 10 2.48 23.88 9.46
C LEU A 10 2.94 24.98 8.51
N LEU A 11 3.00 24.66 7.24
CA LEU A 11 3.38 25.55 6.16
C LEU A 11 2.15 25.75 5.25
N THR A 12 2.01 26.96 4.69
CA THR A 12 1.06 27.20 3.61
C THR A 12 1.56 26.45 2.37
N SER A 13 0.75 25.53 1.82
CA SER A 13 1.18 24.78 0.65
C SER A 13 1.21 25.70 -0.58
N PRO A 14 2.27 25.63 -1.42
CA PRO A 14 2.33 26.40 -2.67
C PRO A 14 1.28 25.96 -3.70
N HIS A 15 0.63 24.80 -3.49
CA HIS A 15 -0.43 24.26 -4.34
C HIS A 15 -1.84 24.67 -3.89
N SER A 16 -1.95 25.60 -2.94
CA SER A 16 -3.25 26.11 -2.51
C SER A 16 -3.93 26.86 -3.65
N ARG A 17 -5.04 26.31 -4.15
CA ARG A 17 -5.92 27.01 -5.11
C ARG A 17 -6.93 27.86 -4.33
N PRO A 18 -7.45 28.97 -4.89
CA PRO A 18 -8.55 29.70 -4.28
C PRO A 18 -9.72 28.74 -4.02
N GLY A 19 -10.12 28.60 -2.75
CA GLY A 19 -11.18 27.66 -2.32
C GLY A 19 -10.71 26.24 -1.95
N ARG A 20 -9.42 25.90 -2.06
CA ARG A 20 -8.86 24.61 -1.61
C ARG A 20 -7.58 24.83 -0.78
N PRO A 21 -7.72 25.15 0.52
CA PRO A 21 -6.58 25.32 1.40
C PRO A 21 -5.91 23.95 1.64
N ILE A 22 -4.72 23.77 1.09
CA ILE A 22 -3.86 22.62 1.36
C ILE A 22 -2.85 23.07 2.41
N THR A 23 -2.81 22.36 3.53
CA THR A 23 -1.84 22.61 4.61
C THR A 23 -0.68 21.65 4.46
N ARG A 24 0.54 22.15 4.36
CA ARG A 24 1.74 21.31 4.31
C ARG A 24 2.30 21.12 5.70
N LEU A 25 2.50 19.88 6.12
CA LEU A 25 3.23 19.54 7.33
C LEU A 25 4.67 19.25 6.96
N GLU A 26 5.59 19.79 7.75
CA GLU A 26 7.02 19.48 7.67
C GLU A 26 7.51 18.87 8.99
N TYR A 27 8.25 17.77 8.91
CA TYR A 27 9.00 17.22 10.04
C TYR A 27 10.33 16.64 9.57
N ARG A 28 11.45 17.17 10.10
CA ARG A 28 12.81 16.69 9.80
C ARG A 28 13.11 16.56 8.29
N GLY A 29 12.54 17.46 7.47
CA GLY A 29 12.70 17.49 6.01
C GLY A 29 11.67 16.69 5.23
N TRP A 30 10.82 15.89 5.90
CA TRP A 30 9.67 15.26 5.27
C TRP A 30 8.53 16.24 5.11
N PHE A 31 7.89 16.20 3.94
CA PHE A 31 6.71 17.00 3.66
C PHE A 31 5.47 16.11 3.47
N VAL A 32 4.35 16.54 4.01
CA VAL A 32 3.05 15.90 3.76
C VAL A 32 2.01 16.98 3.55
N ASP A 33 1.32 16.95 2.42
CA ASP A 33 0.22 17.86 2.13
C ASP A 33 -1.11 17.28 2.63
N VAL A 34 -1.86 18.07 3.39
CA VAL A 34 -3.18 17.71 3.91
C VAL A 34 -4.23 18.63 3.29
N ASP A 35 -5.17 18.01 2.57
CA ASP A 35 -6.41 18.67 2.20
C ASP A 35 -7.46 18.38 3.25
N ALA A 36 -7.56 19.30 4.21
CA ALA A 36 -8.49 19.17 5.33
C ALA A 36 -9.94 19.03 4.86
N ARG A 37 -10.35 19.63 3.73
CA ARG A 37 -11.76 19.58 3.29
C ARG A 37 -12.25 18.17 2.96
N VAL A 38 -11.38 17.34 2.40
CA VAL A 38 -11.72 15.97 1.98
C VAL A 38 -11.03 14.89 2.82
N GLY A 39 -10.21 15.30 3.80
CA GLY A 39 -9.40 14.42 4.64
C GLY A 39 -8.29 13.69 3.85
N ALA A 40 -7.90 14.23 2.68
CA ALA A 40 -6.90 13.58 1.83
C ALA A 40 -5.49 13.98 2.27
N ILE A 41 -4.61 12.99 2.33
CA ILE A 41 -3.19 13.17 2.66
C ILE A 41 -2.40 12.78 1.42
N THR A 42 -1.53 13.67 0.96
CA THR A 42 -0.68 13.47 -0.21
C THR A 42 0.77 13.68 0.18
N VAL A 43 1.64 12.78 -0.26
CA VAL A 43 3.08 12.90 -0.07
C VAL A 43 3.66 13.37 -1.39
N PRO A 44 4.13 14.63 -1.50
CA PRO A 44 4.75 15.10 -2.73
C PRO A 44 6.04 14.34 -3.01
N ALA A 45 6.51 14.32 -4.25
CA ALA A 45 7.82 13.76 -4.59
C ALA A 45 8.95 14.55 -3.89
N GLN A 46 9.87 13.85 -3.22
CA GLN A 46 10.92 14.47 -2.38
C GLN A 46 12.24 13.74 -2.57
N VAL A 47 13.34 14.48 -2.48
CA VAL A 47 14.69 13.93 -2.56
C VAL A 47 15.06 13.33 -1.21
N LEU A 48 15.26 12.02 -1.17
CA LEU A 48 15.46 11.22 0.05
C LEU A 48 16.88 11.31 0.64
N SER A 49 17.70 12.29 0.24
CA SER A 49 19.16 12.23 0.39
C SER A 49 19.67 12.19 1.84
N THR A 50 18.86 12.57 2.83
CA THR A 50 19.28 12.61 4.25
C THR A 50 18.15 12.27 5.25
N GLN A 51 17.05 11.65 4.80
CA GLN A 51 15.82 11.56 5.60
C GLN A 51 15.59 10.13 6.12
N HIS A 52 15.35 9.98 7.43
CA HIS A 52 15.06 8.68 8.05
C HIS A 52 13.59 8.29 7.88
N ALA A 53 13.31 7.02 7.60
CA ALA A 53 11.95 6.51 7.42
C ALA A 53 11.08 6.61 8.69
N GLU A 54 11.69 6.59 9.87
CA GLU A 54 10.97 6.79 11.14
C GLU A 54 10.40 8.20 11.29
N ASP A 55 11.14 9.21 10.81
CA ASP A 55 10.69 10.60 10.80
C ASP A 55 9.52 10.79 9.82
N PHE A 56 9.51 10.04 8.72
CA PHE A 56 8.38 10.01 7.79
C PHE A 56 7.12 9.49 8.46
N ALA A 57 7.22 8.37 9.20
CA ALA A 57 6.09 7.79 9.91
C ALA A 57 5.47 8.80 10.89
N ARG A 58 6.32 9.52 11.66
CA ARG A 58 5.86 10.59 12.55
C ARG A 58 5.20 11.74 11.80
N CYS A 59 5.77 12.17 10.67
CA CYS A 59 5.19 13.22 9.85
C CYS A 59 3.81 12.81 9.30
N LEU A 60 3.66 11.54 8.91
CA LEU A 60 2.41 10.99 8.40
C LEU A 60 1.34 10.85 9.49
N ASP A 61 1.71 10.39 10.68
CA ASP A 61 0.79 10.29 11.81
C ASP A 61 0.30 11.66 12.28
N ALA A 62 1.19 12.67 12.27
CA ALA A 62 0.82 14.05 12.49
C ALA A 62 -0.18 14.58 11.44
N ALA A 63 0.04 14.26 10.17
CA ALA A 63 -0.85 14.64 9.08
C ALA A 63 -2.24 14.00 9.23
N ARG A 64 -2.30 12.74 9.68
CA ARG A 64 -3.56 12.04 9.99
C ARG A 64 -4.29 12.70 11.16
N ALA A 65 -3.59 13.01 12.24
CA ALA A 65 -4.17 13.69 13.38
C ALA A 65 -4.74 15.07 12.99
N TYR A 66 -3.98 15.84 12.21
CA TYR A 66 -4.42 17.14 11.70
C TYR A 66 -5.65 17.02 10.78
N ALA A 67 -5.65 16.04 9.86
CA ALA A 67 -6.80 15.79 8.99
C ALA A 67 -8.07 15.42 9.78
N LEU A 68 -7.94 14.58 10.81
CA LEU A 68 -9.07 14.21 11.68
C LEU A 68 -9.64 15.39 12.47
N GLN A 69 -8.79 16.32 12.90
CA GLN A 69 -9.21 17.50 13.67
C GLN A 69 -9.87 18.58 12.81
N HIS A 70 -9.47 18.70 11.53
CA HIS A 70 -9.87 19.81 10.66
C HIS A 70 -10.77 19.42 9.50
N ALA A 71 -11.03 18.12 9.29
CA ALA A 71 -12.00 17.70 8.30
C ALA A 71 -13.41 18.13 8.70
N PRO A 72 -14.19 18.77 7.80
CA PRO A 72 -15.61 18.98 8.06
C PRO A 72 -16.22 17.60 8.32
N VAL A 73 -17.07 17.51 9.34
CA VAL A 73 -17.85 16.30 9.67
C VAL A 73 -18.85 16.05 8.53
N VAL A 74 -18.34 15.68 7.36
CA VAL A 74 -19.10 14.97 6.36
C VAL A 74 -19.32 13.63 7.00
N ARG A 75 -20.57 13.29 7.30
CA ARG A 75 -21.00 11.90 7.50
C ARG A 75 -20.78 11.13 6.19
N ARG A 76 -19.53 10.99 5.75
CA ARG A 76 -19.11 9.76 5.12
C ARG A 76 -19.36 8.70 6.17
N HIS A 77 -19.86 7.54 5.76
CA HIS A 77 -19.62 6.35 6.56
C HIS A 77 -18.12 6.22 6.73
N ALA A 78 -17.57 6.86 7.77
CA ALA A 78 -16.38 6.40 8.41
C ALA A 78 -16.72 4.96 8.80
N PRO A 79 -15.94 3.94 8.39
CA PRO A 79 -16.02 2.69 9.13
C PRO A 79 -15.83 3.08 10.59
N ALA A 80 -16.81 2.73 11.42
CA ALA A 80 -16.82 3.10 12.83
C ALA A 80 -15.45 2.77 13.44
N PRO A 81 -14.97 3.56 14.44
CA PRO A 81 -13.80 3.13 15.19
C PRO A 81 -14.05 1.68 15.60
N ALA A 82 -13.14 0.78 15.21
CA ALA A 82 -13.25 -0.65 15.47
C ALA A 82 -13.02 -0.95 16.97
N THR A 83 -13.73 -0.25 17.85
CA THR A 83 -13.97 -0.68 19.22
C THR A 83 -15.01 -1.78 19.15
N GLY A 84 -14.54 -3.02 19.02
CA GLY A 84 -15.37 -4.22 19.10
C GLY A 84 -15.62 -4.95 17.79
N MET A 85 -14.94 -4.60 16.69
CA MET A 85 -14.94 -5.48 15.53
C MET A 85 -14.11 -6.72 15.91
N PRO A 86 -14.66 -7.94 15.87
CA PRO A 86 -13.85 -9.15 16.02
C PRO A 86 -12.69 -9.06 15.02
N PRO A 87 -11.48 -9.54 15.37
CA PRO A 87 -10.32 -9.43 14.48
C PRO A 87 -10.76 -9.84 13.08
N ALA A 88 -10.63 -8.92 12.11
CA ALA A 88 -11.02 -9.18 10.74
C ALA A 88 -10.42 -10.52 10.36
N VAL A 89 -11.27 -11.52 10.12
CA VAL A 89 -10.84 -12.89 9.85
C VAL A 89 -9.81 -12.77 8.74
N ALA A 90 -8.58 -13.18 9.05
CA ALA A 90 -7.50 -13.07 8.08
C ALA A 90 -7.98 -13.78 6.80
N PRO A 91 -7.89 -13.14 5.62
CA PRO A 91 -8.39 -13.73 4.40
C PRO A 91 -7.77 -15.12 4.23
N SER A 92 -8.62 -16.11 3.93
CA SER A 92 -8.20 -17.50 3.94
C SER A 92 -7.02 -17.71 2.98
N ALA A 93 -6.03 -18.49 3.40
CA ALA A 93 -4.88 -18.81 2.56
C ALA A 93 -5.33 -19.44 1.23
N ARG A 94 -6.45 -20.17 1.25
CA ARG A 94 -7.10 -20.74 0.07
C ARG A 94 -7.61 -19.65 -0.89
N ALA A 95 -8.30 -18.61 -0.41
CA ALA A 95 -8.79 -17.54 -1.27
C ALA A 95 -7.65 -16.70 -1.86
N LEU A 96 -6.61 -16.40 -1.07
CA LEU A 96 -5.41 -15.74 -1.57
C LEU A 96 -4.68 -16.59 -2.61
N THR A 97 -4.57 -17.90 -2.38
CA THR A 97 -3.95 -18.82 -3.34
C THR A 97 -4.74 -18.87 -4.65
N ALA A 98 -6.08 -18.90 -4.59
CA ALA A 98 -6.91 -18.88 -5.80
C ALA A 98 -6.67 -17.63 -6.65
N ILE A 99 -6.64 -16.44 -6.02
CA ILE A 99 -6.35 -15.17 -6.70
C ILE A 99 -4.94 -15.18 -7.32
N LEU A 100 -3.92 -15.66 -6.59
CA LEU A 100 -2.55 -15.68 -7.10
C LEU A 100 -2.35 -16.71 -8.22
N THR A 101 -3.02 -17.85 -8.16
CA THR A 101 -3.03 -18.84 -9.24
C THR A 101 -3.67 -18.28 -10.51
N GLU A 102 -4.76 -17.53 -10.36
CA GLU A 102 -5.38 -16.83 -11.49
C GLU A 102 -4.47 -15.72 -12.03
N ALA A 103 -3.84 -14.94 -11.14
CA ALA A 103 -2.89 -13.89 -11.53
C ALA A 103 -1.69 -14.46 -12.30
N ARG A 104 -1.23 -15.64 -11.89
CA ARG A 104 -0.20 -16.40 -12.61
C ARG A 104 -0.66 -16.79 -14.03
N SER A 105 -1.89 -17.28 -14.18
CA SER A 105 -2.47 -17.63 -15.48
C SER A 105 -2.56 -16.40 -16.39
N VAL A 106 -3.14 -15.30 -15.87
CA VAL A 106 -3.23 -14.02 -16.58
C VAL A 106 -1.85 -13.49 -16.98
N ALA A 107 -0.85 -13.58 -16.09
CA ALA A 107 0.50 -13.16 -16.39
C ALA A 107 1.19 -14.03 -17.45
N ALA A 108 0.96 -15.34 -17.46
CA ALA A 108 1.51 -16.24 -18.46
C ALA A 108 1.05 -15.89 -19.88
N GLU A 109 -0.19 -15.44 -20.02
CA GLU A 109 -0.77 -15.08 -21.32
C GLU A 109 -0.52 -13.62 -21.71
N GLN A 110 -0.69 -12.71 -20.74
CA GLN A 110 -0.93 -11.30 -21.04
C GLN A 110 0.14 -10.37 -20.46
N TRP A 111 1.09 -10.87 -19.65
CA TRP A 111 2.11 -9.99 -19.09
C TRP A 111 2.97 -9.34 -20.18
N GLN A 112 3.20 -8.04 -19.99
CA GLN A 112 4.08 -7.19 -20.75
C GLN A 112 4.69 -6.16 -19.81
N VAL A 113 5.97 -5.84 -19.98
CA VAL A 113 6.68 -4.84 -19.15
C VAL A 113 5.91 -3.52 -19.07
N VAL A 114 5.31 -3.10 -20.19
CA VAL A 114 4.50 -1.88 -20.31
C VAL A 114 3.04 -2.27 -20.59
N GLY A 115 2.11 -1.67 -19.85
CA GLY A 115 0.67 -1.78 -20.08
C GLY A 115 -0.03 -2.97 -19.43
N ARG A 116 0.65 -4.12 -19.28
CA ARG A 116 0.15 -5.30 -18.54
C ARG A 116 1.17 -5.81 -17.54
N ASP A 117 1.50 -4.92 -16.61
CA ASP A 117 2.45 -5.16 -15.54
C ASP A 117 1.90 -6.11 -14.46
N ILE A 118 2.76 -6.44 -13.49
CA ILE A 118 2.42 -7.32 -12.37
C ILE A 118 1.16 -6.85 -11.60
N TYR A 119 0.98 -5.54 -11.42
CA TYR A 119 -0.18 -4.99 -10.73
C TYR A 119 -1.47 -5.17 -11.51
N THR A 120 -1.40 -4.94 -12.82
CA THR A 120 -2.53 -5.08 -13.75
C THR A 120 -2.97 -6.53 -13.84
N CYS A 121 -2.03 -7.47 -14.01
CA CYS A 121 -2.33 -8.90 -14.01
C CYS A 121 -2.94 -9.34 -12.66
N THR A 122 -2.39 -8.88 -11.54
CA THR A 122 -2.94 -9.20 -10.20
C THR A 122 -4.35 -8.64 -10.02
N ARG A 123 -4.59 -7.41 -10.49
CA ARG A 123 -5.90 -6.75 -10.36
C ARG A 123 -6.97 -7.47 -11.19
N MET A 124 -6.64 -7.84 -12.43
CA MET A 124 -7.56 -8.59 -13.29
C MET A 124 -7.96 -9.93 -12.67
N ALA A 125 -7.01 -10.65 -12.08
CA ALA A 125 -7.29 -11.90 -11.38
C ALA A 125 -8.09 -11.71 -10.09
N TRP A 126 -7.80 -10.65 -9.34
CA TRP A 126 -8.57 -10.33 -8.13
C TRP A 126 -10.03 -10.01 -8.45
N GLU A 127 -10.27 -9.26 -9.53
CA GLU A 127 -11.61 -8.93 -10.03
C GLU A 127 -12.35 -10.17 -10.57
N SER A 128 -11.64 -11.18 -11.11
CA SER A 128 -12.25 -12.37 -11.72
C SER A 128 -12.64 -13.47 -10.73
N VAL A 129 -11.90 -13.64 -9.62
CA VAL A 129 -12.11 -14.77 -8.68
C VAL A 129 -13.31 -14.54 -7.75
N CYS A 130 -13.93 -13.34 -7.73
CA CYS A 130 -15.18 -13.02 -7.02
C CYS A 130 -15.20 -13.48 -5.53
N VAL A 131 -14.06 -13.38 -4.84
CA VAL A 131 -13.92 -13.70 -3.42
C VAL A 131 -13.83 -12.42 -2.59
N ASP A 132 -14.39 -12.42 -1.38
CA ASP A 132 -14.35 -11.29 -0.44
C ASP A 132 -12.97 -11.20 0.24
N VAL A 133 -11.97 -10.88 -0.56
CA VAL A 133 -10.59 -10.62 -0.12
C VAL A 133 -10.26 -9.19 -0.51
N PRO A 134 -9.84 -8.32 0.42
CA PRO A 134 -9.46 -6.97 0.05
C PRO A 134 -8.14 -6.99 -0.74
N TYR A 135 -8.05 -6.19 -1.81
CA TYR A 135 -6.90 -6.18 -2.72
C TYR A 135 -5.55 -5.93 -2.00
N ASN A 136 -5.56 -5.17 -0.89
CA ASN A 136 -4.37 -4.94 -0.08
C ASN A 136 -3.81 -6.23 0.56
N ALA A 137 -4.65 -7.23 0.86
CA ALA A 137 -4.23 -8.53 1.36
C ALA A 137 -3.49 -9.33 0.27
N VAL A 138 -3.94 -9.23 -0.98
CA VAL A 138 -3.27 -9.83 -2.15
C VAL A 138 -1.90 -9.19 -2.35
N LEU A 139 -1.80 -7.85 -2.34
CA LEU A 139 -0.51 -7.16 -2.45
C LEU A 139 0.43 -7.48 -1.27
N ARG A 140 -0.11 -7.65 -0.06
CA ARG A 140 0.67 -8.10 1.09
C ARG A 140 1.22 -9.51 0.89
N ALA A 141 0.42 -10.42 0.32
CA ALA A 141 0.88 -11.78 -0.01
C ALA A 141 2.03 -11.76 -1.02
N LEU A 142 1.90 -10.97 -2.10
CA LEU A 142 2.98 -10.79 -3.08
C LEU A 142 4.25 -10.20 -2.46
N ARG A 143 4.11 -9.18 -1.59
CA ARG A 143 5.27 -8.58 -0.91
C ARG A 143 5.99 -9.54 0.03
N ARG A 144 5.32 -10.57 0.57
CA ARG A 144 6.01 -11.61 1.35
C ARG A 144 6.97 -12.42 0.49
N ALA A 145 6.68 -12.62 -0.80
CA ALA A 145 7.61 -13.26 -1.71
C ALA A 145 8.85 -12.41 -2.04
N LEU A 146 8.82 -11.09 -1.75
CA LEU A 146 10.00 -10.24 -1.91
C LEU A 146 11.08 -10.52 -0.85
N VAL A 147 10.72 -11.06 0.32
CA VAL A 147 11.70 -11.32 1.40
C VAL A 147 12.83 -12.25 0.94
N THR A 148 12.53 -13.17 0.03
CA THR A 148 13.49 -14.11 -0.57
C THR A 148 13.84 -13.77 -2.02
N HIS A 149 13.45 -12.58 -2.49
CA HIS A 149 13.73 -12.09 -3.84
C HIS A 149 14.81 -11.00 -3.79
N PRO A 150 15.70 -10.90 -4.78
CA PRO A 150 16.74 -9.86 -4.81
C PRO A 150 16.17 -8.44 -4.98
N ALA A 151 15.02 -8.29 -5.66
CA ALA A 151 14.36 -7.01 -5.85
C ALA A 151 13.72 -6.46 -4.57
N ALA A 152 13.83 -5.16 -4.34
CA ALA A 152 13.29 -4.46 -3.17
C ALA A 152 11.79 -4.11 -3.27
N SER A 153 11.21 -4.18 -4.48
CA SER A 153 9.80 -3.83 -4.71
C SER A 153 9.16 -4.65 -5.84
N LEU A 154 7.83 -4.70 -5.89
CA LEU A 154 7.09 -5.34 -6.99
C LEU A 154 7.30 -4.61 -8.33
N THR A 155 7.47 -3.30 -8.32
CA THR A 155 7.85 -2.51 -9.52
C THR A 155 9.21 -2.95 -10.02
N GLU A 156 10.19 -3.10 -9.13
CA GLU A 156 11.52 -3.57 -9.50
C GLU A 156 11.52 -5.01 -10.02
N VAL A 157 10.70 -5.91 -9.45
CA VAL A 157 10.45 -7.25 -10.03
C VAL A 157 9.93 -7.14 -11.46
N ASN A 158 8.97 -6.24 -11.71
CA ASN A 158 8.39 -6.04 -13.03
C ASN A 158 9.44 -5.49 -14.03
N ASP A 159 10.26 -4.54 -13.60
CA ASP A 159 11.24 -3.86 -14.45
C ASP A 159 12.46 -4.74 -14.75
N GLN A 160 12.83 -5.64 -13.84
CA GLN A 160 13.95 -6.57 -14.00
C GLN A 160 13.56 -7.87 -14.70
N ALA A 161 12.28 -8.16 -14.85
CA ALA A 161 11.80 -9.36 -15.53
C ALA A 161 12.19 -9.36 -17.01
N ARG A 162 12.87 -10.41 -17.45
CA ARG A 162 13.32 -10.59 -18.84
C ARG A 162 12.25 -11.25 -19.70
N GLY A 163 11.24 -11.84 -19.08
CA GLY A 163 10.10 -12.42 -19.76
C GLY A 163 8.99 -12.85 -18.83
N ARG A 164 7.89 -13.33 -19.43
CA ARG A 164 6.71 -13.81 -18.70
C ARG A 164 7.05 -14.92 -17.69
N ALA A 165 8.02 -15.77 -18.02
CA ALA A 165 8.46 -16.85 -17.16
C ALA A 165 8.98 -16.36 -15.80
N ASP A 166 9.67 -15.21 -15.74
CA ASP A 166 10.20 -14.66 -14.49
C ASP A 166 9.06 -14.19 -13.57
N ILE A 167 8.04 -13.56 -14.14
CA ILE A 167 6.85 -13.11 -13.42
C ILE A 167 5.99 -14.29 -12.97
N VAL A 168 5.82 -15.30 -13.82
CA VAL A 168 5.15 -16.55 -13.45
C VAL A 168 5.88 -17.22 -12.29
N ALA A 169 7.21 -17.32 -12.35
CA ALA A 169 8.03 -17.86 -11.27
C ALA A 169 7.92 -17.05 -9.97
N PHE A 170 7.75 -15.73 -10.06
CA PHE A 170 7.48 -14.88 -8.91
C PHE A 170 6.12 -15.18 -8.28
N TYR A 171 5.06 -15.35 -9.09
CA TYR A 171 3.76 -15.78 -8.57
C TYR A 171 3.81 -17.18 -7.95
N ASP A 172 4.51 -18.13 -8.57
CA ASP A 172 4.73 -19.47 -8.01
C ASP A 172 5.36 -19.42 -6.62
N ARG A 173 6.35 -18.53 -6.44
CA ARG A 173 6.97 -18.29 -5.13
C ARG A 173 5.99 -17.72 -4.12
N ALA A 174 5.16 -16.76 -4.52
CA ALA A 174 4.14 -16.18 -3.64
C ALA A 174 3.09 -17.21 -3.21
N ILE A 175 2.67 -18.10 -4.13
CA ILE A 175 1.76 -19.21 -3.83
C ILE A 175 2.41 -20.19 -2.84
N ALA A 176 3.65 -20.61 -3.09
CA ALA A 176 4.37 -21.51 -2.19
C ALA A 176 4.54 -20.91 -0.78
N ALA A 177 4.84 -19.62 -0.69
CA ALA A 177 4.95 -18.91 0.60
C ALA A 177 3.63 -18.88 1.38
N LEU A 178 2.48 -18.79 0.70
CA LEU A 178 1.17 -18.88 1.36
C LEU A 178 0.89 -20.28 1.89
N GLN A 179 1.26 -21.31 1.12
CA GLN A 179 1.04 -22.71 1.51
C GLN A 179 1.91 -23.12 2.70
N GLN A 180 3.15 -22.64 2.78
CA GLN A 180 4.06 -22.90 3.91
C GLN A 180 3.62 -22.20 5.20
N ASN A 181 2.86 -21.11 5.10
CA ASN A 181 2.36 -20.34 6.24
C ASN A 181 0.89 -20.63 6.57
N ALA A 182 0.26 -21.58 5.87
CA ALA A 182 -1.08 -22.03 6.25
C ALA A 182 -0.95 -22.82 7.56
N PRO A 183 -1.63 -22.40 8.65
CA PRO A 183 -1.73 -23.26 9.82
C PRO A 183 -2.38 -24.58 9.37
N ALA A 184 -1.96 -25.69 9.97
CA ALA A 184 -2.54 -27.01 9.72
C ALA A 184 -4.00 -27.05 10.17
N GLU A 185 -4.91 -26.45 9.40
CA GLU A 185 -6.34 -26.64 9.52
C GLU A 185 -6.68 -28.02 8.94
N GLY A 186 -6.48 -29.06 9.75
CA GLY A 186 -6.69 -30.45 9.32
C GLY A 186 -6.24 -31.51 10.30
N ALA A 187 -6.49 -31.33 11.60
CA ALA A 187 -6.44 -32.41 12.57
C ALA A 187 -7.57 -32.24 13.60
N ALA A 188 -8.77 -32.66 13.20
CA ALA A 188 -9.88 -32.99 14.09
C ALA A 188 -10.45 -34.33 13.62
#